data_AF-A0A819EZF9-F1
#
_entry.id   AF-A0A819EZF9-F1
#
_cell.length_a   1.000
_cell.length_b   1.000
_cell.length_c   1.000
_cell.angle_alpha   90.00
_cell.angle_beta   90.00
_cell.angle_gamma   90.00
#
_symmetry.space_group_name_H-M   'P 1'
#
loop_
_entity.id
_entity.type
_entity.pdbx_description
1 polymer ?
#
loop_
_entity_poly.entity_id
_entity_poly.type
_entity_poly.pdbx_seq_one_letter_code
_entity_poly.pdbx_strand_id
1 'polypeptide(L)'
;MAEINTWNESLFGCCDDFRICCFGCWCTPCLFGSNAEKIDGSSCLAFCCIYWLLEDCYLCWLPHYLKREKLRRIYNLREDSTCGDIPATLCCGPCALCQEARHDGRSNPQMIYQATNQPTLSQPIYNRQPPQEARESQQAGLFSAFFFFASILSLSMTATNNKSILQSFNIHPCTIADEESAIDVCLKTGDAGNDATLLYDDPKLLGYRFVSPYIHLSPELAFILKDLDGNVCGYVLGTLHSNIFYQQYVNEWLPKVKQLYPKVPSDEESVKQDREILRSFHNDNLQSFKLFDDYPSHLHIDLLPKAQGQGYGTKMIHHIVDELKRLGSKGVHLQMSANNVRAFRFYTKVGFTVLEQDPETIWFGKKLT
;
A
#
# COMPACT_ATOMS: atom_id res chain seq x y z
N MET A 1 19.29 -20.69 -5.22
CA MET A 1 19.25 -20.69 -3.74
C MET A 1 18.75 -19.31 -3.33
N ALA A 2 17.75 -19.21 -2.46
CA ALA A 2 17.27 -17.89 -2.01
C ALA A 2 18.41 -17.17 -1.29
N GLU A 3 18.68 -15.93 -1.69
CA GLU A 3 19.68 -15.07 -1.03
C GLU A 3 19.21 -14.78 0.40
N ILE A 4 20.02 -15.13 1.39
CA ILE A 4 19.71 -14.91 2.81
C ILE A 4 20.19 -13.50 3.16
N ASN A 5 19.27 -12.63 3.53
CA ASN A 5 19.58 -11.25 3.90
C ASN A 5 19.98 -11.14 5.38
N THR A 6 20.79 -10.15 5.73
CA THR A 6 21.11 -9.80 7.12
C THR A 6 20.41 -8.52 7.52
N TRP A 7 20.25 -8.30 8.83
CA TRP A 7 19.88 -6.98 9.32
C TRP A 7 20.92 -5.95 8.88
N ASN A 8 20.48 -4.89 8.20
CA ASN A 8 21.36 -3.76 7.84
C ASN A 8 21.84 -3.00 9.08
N GLU A 9 21.08 -3.09 10.17
CA GLU A 9 21.29 -2.35 11.41
C GLU A 9 21.68 -3.29 12.55
N SER A 10 22.60 -2.84 13.41
CA SER A 10 22.95 -3.60 14.61
C SER A 10 21.85 -3.51 15.67
N LEU A 11 21.65 -4.57 16.45
CA LEU A 11 20.66 -4.61 17.54
C LEU A 11 20.97 -3.55 18.62
N PHE A 12 22.25 -3.36 18.94
CA PHE A 12 22.70 -2.43 19.98
C PHE A 12 22.95 -1.00 19.49
N GLY A 13 22.71 -0.71 18.22
CA GLY A 13 22.73 0.64 17.65
C GLY A 13 21.47 1.45 17.97
N CYS A 14 20.75 1.16 19.07
CA CYS A 14 19.45 1.80 19.35
C CYS A 14 19.55 3.34 19.39
N CYS A 15 20.68 3.87 19.87
CA CYS A 15 20.99 5.30 19.93
C CYS A 15 21.42 5.95 18.61
N ASP A 16 21.53 5.20 17.50
CA ASP A 16 22.02 5.72 16.21
C ASP A 16 21.04 6.71 15.57
N ASP A 17 19.74 6.60 15.87
CA ASP A 17 18.73 7.61 15.57
C ASP A 17 18.10 8.09 16.87
N PHE A 18 18.48 9.29 17.31
CA PHE A 18 18.02 9.89 18.55
C PHE A 18 16.49 10.04 18.60
N ARG A 19 15.82 10.30 17.47
CA ARG A 19 14.35 10.46 17.44
C ARG A 19 13.65 9.12 17.66
N ILE A 20 14.10 8.07 16.97
CA ILE A 20 13.55 6.72 17.12
C ILE A 20 13.89 6.17 18.51
N CYS A 21 15.10 6.42 19.01
CA CYS A 21 15.52 6.04 20.37
C CYS A 21 14.61 6.67 21.42
N CYS A 22 14.41 8.00 21.36
CA CYS A 22 13.52 8.71 22.27
C CYS A 22 12.08 8.21 22.18
N PHE A 23 11.58 7.95 20.97
CA PHE A 23 10.23 7.43 20.78
C PHE A 23 10.08 5.99 21.30
N GLY A 24 11.07 5.13 21.09
CA GLY A 24 11.09 3.76 21.57
C GLY A 24 11.34 3.63 23.08
N CYS A 25 11.99 4.60 23.72
CA CYS A 25 12.17 4.65 25.17
C CYS A 25 10.97 5.24 25.91
N TRP A 26 10.31 6.26 25.35
CA TRP A 26 9.22 6.97 26.02
C TRP A 26 7.82 6.57 25.56
N CYS A 27 7.67 5.95 24.39
CA CYS A 27 6.43 5.27 24.00
C CYS A 27 6.70 3.97 23.22
N THR A 28 7.28 2.97 23.90
CA THR A 28 7.46 1.61 23.39
C THR A 28 6.19 1.02 22.74
N PRO A 29 4.98 1.16 23.35
CA PRO A 29 3.76 0.64 22.76
C PRO A 29 3.39 1.34 21.43
N CYS A 30 3.60 2.66 21.34
CA CYS A 30 3.36 3.43 20.12
C CYS A 30 4.32 3.01 19.00
N LEU A 31 5.60 2.82 19.33
CA LEU A 31 6.61 2.38 18.36
C LEU A 31 6.29 0.97 17.85
N PHE A 32 5.87 0.06 18.72
CA PHE A 32 5.40 -1.26 18.31
C PHE A 32 4.17 -1.18 17.41
N GLY A 33 3.19 -0.34 17.74
CA GLY A 33 2.00 -0.09 16.90
C GLY A 33 2.36 0.49 15.53
N SER A 34 3.19 1.53 15.50
CA SER A 34 3.65 2.20 14.27
C SER A 34 4.46 1.24 13.38
N ASN A 35 5.35 0.43 13.95
CA ASN A 35 6.05 -0.61 13.21
C ASN A 35 5.05 -1.63 12.62
N ALA A 36 3.96 -1.96 13.33
CA ALA A 36 2.98 -2.94 12.84
C ALA A 36 2.23 -2.39 11.64
N GLU A 37 1.77 -1.14 11.74
CA GLU A 37 1.16 -0.41 10.64
C GLU A 37 2.09 -0.34 9.42
N LYS A 38 3.38 -0.04 9.63
CA LYS A 38 4.39 -0.01 8.55
C LYS A 38 4.57 -1.38 7.88
N ILE A 39 4.65 -2.47 8.65
CA ILE A 39 4.99 -3.81 8.13
C ILE A 39 3.80 -4.50 7.46
N ASP A 40 2.64 -4.54 8.10
CA ASP A 40 1.48 -5.31 7.63
C ASP A 40 0.17 -4.51 7.55
N GLY A 41 0.21 -3.20 7.84
CA GLY A 41 -0.98 -2.32 7.77
C GLY A 41 -1.95 -2.54 8.92
N SER A 42 -1.53 -3.22 9.98
CA SER A 42 -2.33 -3.36 11.18
C SER A 42 -2.63 -2.00 11.81
N SER A 43 -3.75 -1.91 12.53
CA SER A 43 -4.09 -0.70 13.27
C SER A 43 -3.01 -0.40 14.32
N CYS A 44 -2.35 0.75 14.18
CA CYS A 44 -1.39 1.25 15.14
C CYS A 44 -1.99 1.29 16.55
N LEU A 45 -3.22 1.80 16.68
CA LEU A 45 -3.93 1.88 17.96
C LEU A 45 -4.19 0.51 18.57
N ALA A 46 -4.66 -0.47 17.78
CA ALA A 46 -4.94 -1.81 18.31
C ALA A 46 -3.68 -2.51 18.84
N PHE A 47 -2.58 -2.45 18.10
CA PHE A 47 -1.31 -3.08 18.50
C PHE A 47 -0.62 -2.32 19.64
N CYS A 48 -0.77 -1.00 19.69
CA CYS A 48 -0.38 -0.18 20.84
C CYS A 48 -1.12 -0.63 22.11
N CYS A 49 -2.45 -0.75 22.06
CA CYS A 49 -3.26 -1.24 23.18
C CYS A 49 -2.89 -2.66 23.60
N ILE A 50 -2.66 -3.58 22.65
CA ILE A 50 -2.26 -4.96 22.96
C ILE A 50 -0.90 -4.98 23.67
N TYR A 51 0.07 -4.21 23.19
CA TYR A 51 1.39 -4.15 23.80
C TYR A 51 1.32 -3.59 25.21
N TRP A 52 0.58 -2.49 25.39
CA TRP A 52 0.38 -1.84 26.68
C TRP A 52 -0.32 -2.75 27.70
N LEU A 53 -1.40 -3.44 27.31
CA LEU A 53 -2.11 -4.38 28.18
C LEU A 53 -1.26 -5.59 28.61
N LEU A 54 -0.27 -5.97 27.81
CA LEU A 54 0.63 -7.10 28.09
C LEU A 54 1.93 -6.68 28.78
N GLU A 55 2.21 -5.38 28.83
CA GLU A 55 3.35 -4.79 29.55
C GLU A 55 3.19 -5.00 31.06
N ASP A 56 1.99 -4.76 31.59
CA ASP A 56 1.67 -4.94 33.01
C ASP A 56 1.85 -6.39 33.50
N CYS A 57 1.72 -7.36 32.58
CA CYS A 57 1.89 -8.79 32.85
C CYS A 57 3.30 -9.31 32.50
N TYR A 58 4.23 -8.46 32.05
CA TYR A 58 5.54 -8.86 31.52
C TYR A 58 5.48 -9.87 30.37
N LEU A 59 4.38 -9.86 29.60
CA LEU A 59 4.14 -10.76 28.47
C LEU A 59 4.26 -10.06 27.11
N CYS A 60 4.64 -8.77 27.08
CA CYS A 60 4.81 -7.99 25.84
C CYS A 60 5.90 -8.54 24.90
N TRP A 61 6.86 -9.32 25.42
CA TRP A 61 7.89 -9.99 24.61
C TRP A 61 7.30 -11.04 23.65
N LEU A 62 6.14 -11.62 23.98
CA LEU A 62 5.48 -12.65 23.17
C LEU A 62 4.89 -12.09 21.86
N PRO A 63 4.00 -11.07 21.88
CA PRO A 63 3.53 -10.44 20.64
C PRO A 63 4.67 -9.76 19.88
N HIS A 64 5.68 -9.25 20.59
CA HIS A 64 6.88 -8.70 19.95
C HIS A 64 7.67 -9.78 19.20
N TYR A 65 7.94 -10.92 19.84
CA TYR A 65 8.62 -12.06 19.24
C TYR A 65 7.87 -12.55 17.99
N LEU A 66 6.55 -12.79 18.09
CA LEU A 66 5.75 -13.28 16.97
C LEU A 66 5.80 -12.33 15.77
N LYS A 67 5.81 -11.02 16.04
CA LYS A 67 5.90 -10.00 15.01
C LYS A 67 7.30 -9.94 14.39
N ARG A 68 8.35 -10.05 15.21
CA ARG A 68 9.73 -10.07 14.74
C ARG A 68 10.02 -11.32 13.91
N GLU A 69 9.47 -12.46 14.29
CA GLU A 69 9.51 -13.69 13.50
C GLU A 69 8.79 -13.49 12.15
N LYS A 70 7.59 -12.89 12.16
CA LYS A 70 6.87 -12.53 10.94
C LYS A 70 7.68 -11.61 10.05
N LEU A 71 8.33 -10.61 10.62
CA LEU A 71 9.21 -9.67 9.91
C LEU A 71 10.39 -10.40 9.25
N ARG A 72 11.08 -11.30 9.96
CA ARG A 72 12.16 -12.11 9.38
C ARG A 72 11.68 -12.98 8.23
N ARG A 73 10.49 -13.56 8.35
CA ARG A 73 9.87 -14.35 7.27
C ARG A 73 9.55 -13.47 6.05
N ILE A 74 9.04 -12.26 6.26
CA ILE A 74 8.72 -11.32 5.18
C ILE A 74 9.98 -10.88 4.43
N TYR A 75 11.08 -10.63 5.13
CA TYR A 75 12.31 -10.08 4.55
C TYR A 75 13.43 -11.12 4.33
N ASN A 76 13.12 -12.41 4.52
CA ASN A 76 14.07 -13.54 4.46
C ASN A 76 15.38 -13.24 5.23
N LEU A 77 15.24 -12.72 6.46
CA LEU A 77 16.37 -12.30 7.29
C LEU A 77 16.93 -13.49 8.05
N ARG A 78 18.27 -13.61 8.07
CA ARG A 78 18.98 -14.54 8.95
C ARG A 78 18.71 -14.19 10.40
N GLU A 79 18.62 -15.21 11.25
CA GLU A 79 18.71 -15.01 12.70
C GLU A 79 20.02 -14.30 13.02
N ASP A 80 19.92 -13.27 13.87
CA ASP A 80 21.08 -12.52 14.31
C ASP A 80 22.04 -13.45 15.06
N SER A 81 23.33 -13.39 14.71
CA SER A 81 24.36 -14.23 15.34
C SER A 81 24.67 -13.83 16.78
N THR A 82 24.01 -12.79 17.32
CA THR A 82 24.38 -12.15 18.58
C THR A 82 23.48 -12.58 19.75
N CYS A 83 22.17 -12.77 19.56
CA CYS A 83 21.31 -13.23 20.66
C CYS A 83 20.02 -13.99 20.27
N GLY A 84 19.61 -14.07 19.00
CA GLY A 84 18.32 -14.67 18.64
C GLY A 84 17.13 -13.79 19.03
N ASP A 85 15.97 -14.02 18.40
CA ASP A 85 14.78 -13.18 18.57
C ASP A 85 14.23 -13.18 20.00
N ILE A 86 14.25 -14.33 20.69
CA ILE A 86 13.67 -14.44 22.04
C ILE A 86 14.46 -13.56 23.03
N PRO A 87 15.80 -13.67 23.15
CA PRO A 87 16.58 -12.73 23.97
C PRO A 87 16.48 -11.28 23.50
N ALA A 88 16.39 -11.04 22.19
CA ALA A 88 16.24 -9.69 21.64
C ALA A 88 14.93 -9.03 22.11
N THR A 89 13.81 -9.74 22.13
CA THR A 89 12.52 -9.18 22.57
C THR A 89 12.32 -9.22 24.08
N LEU A 90 12.91 -10.20 24.78
CA LEU A 90 12.80 -10.36 26.23
C LEU A 90 13.70 -9.38 27.00
N CYS A 91 14.97 -9.25 26.58
CA CYS A 91 15.97 -8.47 27.31
C CYS A 91 16.27 -7.12 26.66
N CYS A 92 15.96 -6.96 25.37
CA CYS A 92 16.35 -5.79 24.58
C CYS A 92 15.17 -5.25 23.74
N GLY A 93 13.93 -5.40 24.22
CA GLY A 93 12.70 -5.02 23.50
C GLY A 93 12.75 -3.63 22.83
N PRO A 94 13.10 -2.54 23.54
CA PRO A 94 13.21 -1.21 22.94
C PRO A 94 14.25 -1.14 21.81
N CYS A 95 15.39 -1.82 21.97
CA CYS A 95 16.44 -1.85 20.96
C CYS A 95 16.02 -2.64 19.72
N ALA A 96 15.34 -3.77 19.92
CA ALA A 96 14.75 -4.56 18.84
C ALA A 96 13.69 -3.75 18.07
N LEU A 97 12.84 -2.98 18.75
CA LEU A 97 11.87 -2.09 18.08
C LEU A 97 12.53 -0.96 17.30
N CYS A 98 13.62 -0.38 17.83
CA CYS A 98 14.39 0.64 17.12
C CYS A 98 15.05 0.06 15.86
N GLN A 99 15.62 -1.15 15.95
CA GLN A 99 16.19 -1.86 14.82
C GLN A 99 15.12 -2.16 13.75
N GLU A 100 13.92 -2.59 14.15
CA GLU A 100 12.78 -2.80 13.25
C GLU A 100 12.28 -1.52 12.59
N ALA A 101 12.22 -0.41 13.34
CA ALA A 101 11.77 0.88 12.83
C ALA A 101 12.71 1.43 11.75
N ARG A 102 14.02 1.26 11.98
CA ARG A 102 15.08 1.61 11.02
C ARG A 102 15.23 0.63 9.88
N HIS A 103 14.79 -0.62 10.05
CA HIS A 103 14.79 -1.59 8.97
C HIS A 103 13.81 -1.14 7.89
N ASP A 104 14.35 -0.53 6.83
CA ASP A 104 13.58 -0.05 5.70
C ASP A 104 13.39 -1.19 4.70
N GLY A 105 12.23 -1.84 4.78
CA GLY A 105 11.82 -2.87 3.84
C GLY A 105 11.58 -2.41 2.40
N ARG A 106 11.91 -1.15 2.07
CA ARG A 106 11.84 -0.57 0.71
C ARG A 106 12.89 -1.13 -0.25
N SER A 107 13.84 -1.92 0.24
CA SER A 107 14.93 -2.47 -0.57
C SER A 107 14.51 -3.67 -1.45
N ASN A 108 13.35 -4.32 -1.22
CA ASN A 108 12.89 -5.40 -2.13
C ASN A 108 11.38 -5.74 -2.07
N PRO A 109 10.52 -5.06 -2.84
CA PRO A 109 9.08 -5.34 -2.90
C PRO A 109 8.67 -6.76 -3.39
N GLN A 110 9.56 -7.49 -4.09
CA GLN A 110 9.28 -8.89 -4.49
C GLN A 110 9.11 -9.83 -3.29
N MET A 111 9.72 -9.53 -2.14
CA MET A 111 9.68 -10.42 -0.98
C MET A 111 8.34 -10.34 -0.21
N ILE A 112 7.63 -9.21 -0.28
CA ILE A 112 6.28 -9.07 0.29
C ILE A 112 5.28 -9.97 -0.47
N TYR A 113 5.45 -10.12 -1.78
CA TYR A 113 4.64 -11.03 -2.62
C TYR A 113 4.87 -12.51 -2.28
N GLN A 114 6.13 -12.91 -2.11
CA GLN A 114 6.49 -14.29 -1.79
C GLN A 114 6.05 -14.68 -0.37
N ALA A 115 6.12 -13.75 0.59
CA ALA A 115 5.69 -13.97 1.96
C ALA A 115 4.16 -14.05 2.13
N THR A 116 3.38 -13.40 1.26
CA THR A 116 1.90 -13.42 1.30
C THR A 116 1.29 -14.61 0.56
N ASN A 117 2.03 -15.26 -0.34
CA ASN A 117 1.55 -16.38 -1.18
C ASN A 117 2.21 -17.73 -0.88
N GLN A 118 3.03 -17.86 0.17
CA GLN A 118 3.41 -19.20 0.63
C GLN A 118 2.17 -19.89 1.22
N PRO A 119 1.81 -21.11 0.76
CA PRO A 119 0.87 -21.93 1.49
C PRO A 119 1.39 -22.07 2.92
N THR A 120 0.52 -21.98 3.92
CA THR A 120 0.84 -22.49 5.26
C THR A 120 1.32 -23.92 5.08
N LEU A 121 2.64 -24.11 5.04
CA LEU A 121 3.25 -25.42 5.18
C LEU A 121 2.72 -25.92 6.51
N SER A 122 1.82 -26.90 6.42
CA SER A 122 1.46 -27.77 7.53
C SER A 122 2.78 -28.12 8.21
N GLN A 123 2.87 -27.76 9.48
CA GLN A 123 4.06 -28.03 10.26
C GLN A 123 4.42 -29.51 10.08
N PRO A 124 5.69 -29.86 9.82
CA PRO A 124 6.09 -31.24 9.96
C PRO A 124 5.81 -31.62 11.41
N ILE A 125 4.90 -32.58 11.59
CA ILE A 125 4.69 -33.28 12.85
C ILE A 125 6.04 -33.87 13.20
N TYR A 126 6.81 -33.17 14.03
CA TYR A 126 7.99 -33.74 14.66
C TYR A 126 7.46 -34.78 15.63
N ASN A 127 7.52 -36.03 15.17
CA ASN A 127 7.16 -37.22 15.92
C ASN A 127 8.18 -37.39 17.05
N ARG A 128 8.04 -36.60 18.12
CA ARG A 128 8.69 -36.89 19.40
C ARG A 128 7.71 -37.75 20.19
N GLN A 129 7.98 -39.05 20.25
CA GLN A 129 7.44 -39.88 21.31
C GLN A 129 7.87 -39.27 22.65
N PRO A 130 6.93 -38.90 23.55
CA PRO A 130 7.29 -38.53 24.91
C PRO A 130 7.81 -39.79 25.63
N PRO A 131 8.86 -39.68 26.46
CA PRO A 131 9.21 -40.76 27.39
C PRO A 131 8.01 -41.06 28.28
N GLN A 132 7.75 -42.35 28.49
CA GLN A 132 6.73 -42.86 29.40
C GLN A 132 7.06 -42.48 30.85
N GLU A 133 5.97 -42.26 31.60
CA GLU A 133 5.85 -42.26 33.07
C GLU A 133 6.34 -41.04 33.86
N ALA A 134 5.39 -40.19 34.25
CA ALA A 134 4.96 -40.14 35.66
C ALA A 134 3.58 -39.48 35.75
N ARG A 135 2.63 -40.24 36.26
CA ARG A 135 1.27 -39.84 36.62
C ARG A 135 1.32 -39.09 37.96
N GLU A 136 0.30 -38.26 38.19
CA GLU A 136 -0.09 -37.65 39.48
C GLU A 136 0.48 -36.26 39.79
N SER A 137 -0.33 -35.21 39.60
CA SER A 137 -1.13 -34.64 40.70
C SER A 137 -1.76 -33.28 40.32
N GLN A 138 -2.99 -33.11 40.80
CA GLN A 138 -3.67 -31.84 41.11
C GLN A 138 -4.28 -31.00 39.97
N GLN A 139 -5.48 -31.44 39.60
CA GLN A 139 -6.72 -30.63 39.70
C GLN A 139 -6.70 -29.64 40.88
N ALA A 140 -6.78 -28.34 40.60
CA ALA A 140 -7.50 -27.30 41.37
C ALA A 140 -7.17 -25.91 40.79
N GLY A 141 -8.19 -25.10 40.47
CA GLY A 141 -7.98 -23.66 40.18
C GLY A 141 -8.82 -23.02 39.08
N LEU A 142 -9.78 -23.73 38.48
CA LEU A 142 -10.87 -23.08 37.74
C LEU A 142 -11.90 -22.59 38.76
N PHE A 143 -11.73 -21.39 39.32
CA PHE A 143 -12.78 -20.54 39.94
C PHE A 143 -12.12 -19.33 40.60
N SER A 144 -12.03 -18.20 39.88
CA SER A 144 -12.09 -16.82 40.42
C SER A 144 -11.57 -15.83 39.36
N ALA A 145 -12.49 -15.14 38.67
CA ALA A 145 -12.27 -13.85 37.98
C ALA A 145 -13.51 -13.37 37.19
N PHE A 146 -14.62 -14.10 37.18
CA PHE A 146 -15.92 -13.51 36.87
C PHE A 146 -16.43 -12.81 38.12
N PHE A 147 -16.10 -11.53 38.30
CA PHE A 147 -16.79 -10.51 39.14
C PHE A 147 -15.79 -9.42 39.49
N PHE A 148 -15.47 -8.51 38.58
CA PHE A 148 -15.10 -7.12 38.88
C PHE A 148 -15.06 -6.35 37.55
N PHE A 149 -15.61 -5.13 37.53
CA PHE A 149 -15.78 -4.20 36.39
C PHE A 149 -17.11 -4.24 35.62
N ALA A 150 -18.22 -4.18 36.36
CA ALA A 150 -19.42 -3.46 35.92
C ALA A 150 -19.60 -2.22 36.82
N SER A 151 -18.89 -1.11 36.57
CA SER A 151 -19.12 0.21 37.24
C SER A 151 -18.31 1.39 36.64
N ILE A 152 -18.15 1.49 35.30
CA ILE A 152 -17.78 2.76 34.66
C ILE A 152 -18.62 2.91 33.38
N LEU A 153 -19.89 3.23 33.53
CA LEU A 153 -20.73 3.68 32.41
C LEU A 153 -21.83 4.63 32.91
N SER A 154 -21.44 5.76 33.51
CA SER A 154 -22.37 6.83 33.85
C SER A 154 -21.65 8.11 34.28
N LEU A 155 -21.07 8.85 33.32
CA LEU A 155 -21.18 10.32 33.29
C LEU A 155 -20.66 10.90 31.96
N SER A 156 -21.58 11.45 31.18
CA SER A 156 -21.41 12.61 30.30
C SER A 156 -20.24 12.62 29.31
N MET A 157 -20.48 12.04 28.14
CA MET A 157 -20.47 12.87 26.94
C MET A 157 -21.79 12.63 26.21
N THR A 158 -22.55 13.70 26.03
CA THR A 158 -23.56 13.78 24.99
C THR A 158 -22.91 13.33 23.69
N ALA A 159 -23.13 12.06 23.32
CA ALA A 159 -22.87 11.58 21.99
C ALA A 159 -23.73 12.44 21.08
N THR A 160 -23.12 13.48 20.51
CA THR A 160 -23.62 14.07 19.28
C THR A 160 -23.91 12.88 18.39
N ASN A 161 -25.18 12.75 18.03
CA ASN A 161 -25.74 11.73 17.19
C ASN A 161 -25.13 11.91 15.79
N ASN A 162 -23.85 11.60 15.65
CA ASN A 162 -23.16 11.57 14.38
C ASN A 162 -23.52 10.23 13.78
N LYS A 163 -24.75 10.15 13.25
CA LYS A 163 -24.97 9.30 12.09
C LYS A 163 -23.91 9.76 11.10
N SER A 164 -22.78 9.05 11.02
CA SER A 164 -21.94 9.10 9.85
C SER A 164 -22.89 8.78 8.70
N ILE A 165 -23.31 9.80 7.98
CA ILE A 165 -23.95 9.59 6.68
C ILE A 165 -22.90 8.78 5.94
N LEU A 166 -23.17 7.49 5.72
CA LEU A 166 -22.33 6.67 4.86
C LEU A 166 -22.29 7.44 3.54
N GLN A 167 -21.17 8.10 3.24
CA GLN A 167 -21.01 8.80 1.98
C GLN A 167 -21.16 7.74 0.89
N SER A 168 -22.24 7.87 0.12
CA SER A 168 -22.52 6.98 -0.98
C SER A 168 -21.90 7.56 -2.23
N PHE A 169 -21.28 6.71 -3.03
CA PHE A 169 -20.66 7.09 -4.27
C PHE A 169 -21.19 6.25 -5.41
N ASN A 170 -21.29 6.83 -6.59
CA ASN A 170 -21.79 6.18 -7.80
C ASN A 170 -20.76 6.25 -8.92
N ILE A 171 -20.67 5.18 -9.70
CA ILE A 171 -19.80 5.11 -10.87
C ILE A 171 -20.59 5.66 -12.07
N HIS A 172 -20.00 6.60 -12.80
CA HIS A 172 -20.57 7.19 -14.00
C HIS A 172 -19.56 7.11 -15.16
N PRO A 173 -20.01 7.02 -16.43
CA PRO A 173 -19.15 7.30 -17.56
C PRO A 173 -18.52 8.70 -17.41
N CYS A 174 -17.22 8.79 -17.70
CA CYS A 174 -16.51 10.06 -17.70
C CYS A 174 -16.87 10.85 -18.95
N THR A 175 -17.08 12.15 -18.79
CA THR A 175 -17.24 13.08 -19.91
C THR A 175 -16.12 14.11 -19.90
N ILE A 176 -15.99 14.88 -21.00
CA ILE A 176 -15.02 15.98 -21.06
C ILE A 176 -15.28 17.03 -19.96
N ALA A 177 -16.53 17.21 -19.53
CA ALA A 177 -16.86 18.13 -18.43
C ALA A 177 -16.26 17.70 -17.08
N ASP A 178 -15.89 16.43 -16.92
CA ASP A 178 -15.30 15.89 -15.70
C ASP A 178 -13.76 15.97 -15.69
N GLU A 179 -13.14 16.33 -16.83
CA GLU A 179 -11.68 16.28 -17.02
C GLU A 179 -10.93 17.08 -15.96
N GLU A 180 -11.30 18.34 -15.72
CA GLU A 180 -10.59 19.16 -14.72
C GLU A 180 -10.67 18.57 -13.31
N SER A 181 -11.80 17.95 -12.96
CA SER A 181 -11.94 17.30 -11.65
C SER A 181 -11.17 15.99 -11.58
N ALA A 182 -11.09 15.23 -12.66
CA ALA A 182 -10.26 14.02 -12.73
C ALA A 182 -8.76 14.35 -12.66
N ILE A 183 -8.33 15.48 -13.28
CA ILE A 183 -6.98 16.02 -13.16
C ILE A 183 -6.67 16.39 -11.70
N ASP A 184 -7.59 17.07 -11.00
CA ASP A 184 -7.44 17.40 -9.58
C ASP A 184 -7.30 16.14 -8.70
N VAL A 185 -8.08 15.09 -8.98
CA VAL A 185 -7.91 13.79 -8.31
C VAL A 185 -6.50 13.24 -8.54
N CYS A 186 -6.01 13.25 -9.77
CA CYS A 186 -4.68 12.74 -10.13
C CYS A 186 -3.56 13.48 -9.40
N LEU A 187 -3.64 14.81 -9.31
CA LEU A 187 -2.69 15.60 -8.54
C LEU A 187 -2.70 15.21 -7.06
N LYS A 188 -3.89 15.07 -6.47
CA LYS A 188 -4.09 14.70 -5.06
C LYS A 188 -3.75 13.25 -4.74
N THR A 189 -3.38 12.44 -5.73
CA THR A 189 -2.90 11.06 -5.56
C THR A 189 -1.54 10.82 -6.23
N GLY A 190 -0.90 11.86 -6.76
CA GLY A 190 0.28 11.78 -7.61
C GLY A 190 1.60 11.40 -6.91
N ASP A 191 1.68 11.52 -5.58
CA ASP A 191 2.89 11.21 -4.81
C ASP A 191 2.80 9.81 -4.21
N ALA A 192 2.99 8.81 -5.08
CA ALA A 192 2.84 7.40 -4.73
C ALA A 192 1.50 7.10 -4.01
N GLY A 193 0.41 7.75 -4.44
CA GLY A 193 -0.93 7.65 -3.84
C GLY A 193 -1.25 8.74 -2.80
N ASN A 194 -0.30 9.59 -2.45
CA ASN A 194 -0.49 10.77 -1.61
C ASN A 194 -0.64 12.04 -2.45
N ASP A 195 -0.96 13.14 -1.77
CA ASP A 195 -1.18 14.44 -2.40
C ASP A 195 0.13 15.05 -2.92
N ALA A 196 0.22 15.27 -4.23
CA ALA A 196 1.38 15.87 -4.89
C ALA A 196 1.23 17.37 -5.11
N THR A 197 0.20 18.04 -4.58
CA THR A 197 -0.06 19.47 -4.83
C THR A 197 1.15 20.36 -4.52
N LEU A 198 1.95 20.03 -3.49
CA LEU A 198 3.15 20.79 -3.12
C LEU A 198 4.40 20.43 -3.94
N LEU A 199 4.31 19.46 -4.84
CA LEU A 199 5.40 19.00 -5.70
C LEU A 199 5.35 19.60 -7.11
N TYR A 200 4.24 20.22 -7.49
CA TYR A 200 4.03 20.77 -8.83
C TYR A 200 3.65 22.25 -8.76
N ASP A 201 4.19 23.07 -9.66
CA ASP A 201 3.78 24.47 -9.80
C ASP A 201 2.53 24.57 -10.70
N ASP A 202 2.51 23.82 -11.82
CA ASP A 202 1.32 23.68 -12.65
C ASP A 202 0.50 22.43 -12.24
N PRO A 203 -0.70 22.63 -11.64
CA PRO A 203 -1.52 21.53 -11.15
C PRO A 203 -2.10 20.63 -12.26
N LYS A 204 -2.02 21.04 -13.54
CA LYS A 204 -2.61 20.30 -14.67
C LYS A 204 -1.64 19.32 -15.32
N LEU A 205 -0.33 19.50 -15.14
CA LEU A 205 0.70 18.73 -15.86
C LEU A 205 0.56 17.23 -15.68
N LEU A 206 0.39 16.78 -14.43
CA LEU A 206 0.28 15.37 -14.12
C LEU A 206 -0.96 14.74 -14.77
N GLY A 207 -2.08 15.45 -14.72
CA GLY A 207 -3.33 15.03 -15.35
C GLY A 207 -3.25 14.98 -16.88
N TYR A 208 -2.59 15.93 -17.53
CA TYR A 208 -2.36 15.86 -18.98
C TYR A 208 -1.44 14.70 -19.39
N ARG A 209 -0.62 14.19 -18.47
CA ARG A 209 0.23 13.02 -18.69
C ARG A 209 -0.51 11.70 -18.48
N PHE A 210 -1.34 11.60 -17.44
CA PHE A 210 -1.86 10.32 -16.93
C PHE A 210 -3.39 10.17 -16.91
N VAL A 211 -4.16 11.24 -17.15
CA VAL A 211 -5.63 11.23 -17.10
C VAL A 211 -6.26 11.62 -18.43
N SER A 212 -6.01 12.84 -18.89
CA SER A 212 -6.62 13.39 -20.11
C SER A 212 -6.52 12.50 -21.35
N PRO A 213 -5.38 11.85 -21.66
CA PRO A 213 -5.31 11.01 -22.86
C PRO A 213 -6.33 9.88 -22.85
N TYR A 214 -6.68 9.31 -21.68
CA TYR A 214 -7.73 8.28 -21.60
C TYR A 214 -9.11 8.84 -21.88
N ILE A 215 -9.43 10.02 -21.32
CA ILE A 215 -10.74 10.67 -21.53
C ILE A 215 -10.94 11.00 -23.02
N HIS A 216 -9.87 11.40 -23.71
CA HIS A 216 -9.93 11.81 -25.12
C HIS A 216 -9.78 10.66 -26.12
N LEU A 217 -8.97 9.64 -25.81
CA LEU A 217 -8.61 8.56 -26.76
C LEU A 217 -9.30 7.21 -26.47
N SER A 218 -9.84 7.02 -25.26
CA SER A 218 -10.58 5.79 -24.89
C SER A 218 -11.77 6.13 -23.98
N PRO A 219 -12.67 7.04 -24.39
CA PRO A 219 -13.80 7.50 -23.55
C PRO A 219 -14.75 6.38 -23.14
N GLU A 220 -14.84 5.30 -23.92
CA GLU A 220 -15.66 4.13 -23.63
C GLU A 220 -15.19 3.32 -22.41
N LEU A 221 -13.93 3.52 -21.98
CA LEU A 221 -13.31 2.88 -20.82
C LEU A 221 -12.89 3.92 -19.76
N ALA A 222 -13.48 5.11 -19.79
CA ALA A 222 -13.25 6.16 -18.80
C ALA A 222 -14.47 6.30 -17.88
N PHE A 223 -14.26 6.10 -16.58
CA PHE A 223 -15.31 6.19 -15.56
C PHE A 223 -14.86 7.04 -14.38
N ILE A 224 -15.80 7.75 -13.77
CA ILE A 224 -15.60 8.58 -12.59
C ILE A 224 -16.45 8.08 -11.43
N LEU A 225 -15.97 8.30 -10.22
CA LEU A 225 -16.71 8.08 -8.99
C LEU A 225 -17.21 9.42 -8.48
N LYS A 226 -18.53 9.60 -8.39
CA LYS A 226 -19.15 10.82 -7.87
C LYS A 226 -19.76 10.60 -6.50
N ASP A 227 -19.65 11.58 -5.61
CA ASP A 227 -20.47 11.61 -4.39
C ASP A 227 -21.92 12.06 -4.70
N LEU A 228 -22.77 12.06 -3.67
CA LEU A 228 -24.18 12.43 -3.83
C LEU A 228 -24.40 13.89 -4.23
N ASP A 229 -23.41 14.75 -3.99
CA ASP A 229 -23.45 16.17 -4.38
C ASP A 229 -22.93 16.37 -5.83
N GLY A 230 -22.53 15.28 -6.50
CA GLY A 230 -22.05 15.28 -7.88
C GLY A 230 -20.56 15.58 -8.04
N ASN A 231 -19.80 15.74 -6.95
CA ASN A 231 -18.37 16.01 -7.03
C ASN A 231 -17.61 14.74 -7.43
N VAL A 232 -16.63 14.87 -8.30
CA VAL A 232 -15.74 13.77 -8.66
C VAL A 232 -14.80 13.47 -7.48
N CYS A 233 -14.76 12.21 -7.09
CA CYS A 233 -14.05 11.68 -5.93
C CYS A 233 -13.01 10.62 -6.30
N GLY A 234 -12.92 10.29 -7.59
CA GLY A 234 -12.07 9.25 -8.12
C GLY A 234 -12.34 8.98 -9.58
N TYR A 235 -11.45 8.22 -10.21
CA TYR A 235 -11.61 7.71 -11.57
C TYR A 235 -11.13 6.27 -11.69
N VAL A 236 -11.61 5.58 -12.71
CA VAL A 236 -10.96 4.40 -13.27
C VAL A 236 -10.97 4.57 -14.78
N LEU A 237 -9.78 4.57 -15.35
CA LEU A 237 -9.53 4.86 -16.76
C LEU A 237 -8.83 3.64 -17.36
N GLY A 238 -9.10 3.34 -18.61
CA GLY A 238 -8.37 2.27 -19.29
C GLY A 238 -8.47 2.35 -20.79
N THR A 239 -7.84 1.37 -21.43
CA THR A 239 -7.88 1.21 -22.87
C THR A 239 -7.90 -0.27 -23.24
N LEU A 240 -8.57 -0.60 -24.32
CA LEU A 240 -8.71 -1.98 -24.78
C LEU A 240 -7.38 -2.53 -25.31
N HIS A 241 -6.64 -1.69 -26.05
CA HIS A 241 -5.42 -2.07 -26.76
C HIS A 241 -4.31 -1.05 -26.49
N SER A 242 -3.39 -1.39 -25.59
CA SER A 242 -2.29 -0.53 -25.15
C SER A 242 -1.41 -0.06 -26.30
N ASN A 243 -1.12 -0.94 -27.26
CA ASN A 243 -0.34 -0.61 -28.45
C ASN A 243 -1.04 0.47 -29.32
N ILE A 244 -2.35 0.36 -29.52
CA ILE A 244 -3.13 1.34 -30.28
C ILE A 244 -3.19 2.65 -29.49
N PHE A 245 -3.48 2.58 -28.19
CA PHE A 245 -3.53 3.76 -27.33
C PHE A 245 -2.22 4.54 -27.34
N TYR A 246 -1.07 3.88 -27.23
CA TYR A 246 0.22 4.57 -27.26
C TYR A 246 0.56 5.14 -28.64
N GLN A 247 0.14 4.49 -29.73
CA GLN A 247 0.25 5.09 -31.07
C GLN A 247 -0.59 6.37 -31.17
N GLN A 248 -1.82 6.37 -30.68
CA GLN A 248 -2.69 7.56 -30.67
C GLN A 248 -2.19 8.62 -29.68
N TYR A 249 -1.63 8.21 -28.55
CA TYR A 249 -1.00 9.11 -27.59
C TYR A 249 0.10 9.92 -28.27
N VAL A 250 0.98 9.26 -29.03
CA VAL A 250 2.09 9.93 -29.73
C VAL A 250 1.61 10.76 -30.92
N ASN A 251 0.68 10.23 -31.72
CA ASN A 251 0.29 10.85 -32.98
C ASN A 251 -0.80 11.94 -32.84
N GLU A 252 -1.64 11.86 -31.81
CA GLU A 252 -2.81 12.72 -31.64
C GLU A 252 -2.76 13.55 -30.35
N TRP A 253 -2.34 12.96 -29.23
CA TRP A 253 -2.37 13.63 -27.92
C TRP A 253 -1.13 14.51 -27.69
N LEU A 254 0.08 13.95 -27.84
CA LEU A 254 1.32 14.69 -27.62
C LEU A 254 1.42 15.98 -28.45
N PRO A 255 1.03 16.04 -29.74
CA PRO A 255 1.04 17.28 -30.49
C PRO A 255 0.17 18.39 -29.88
N LYS A 256 -1.00 18.03 -29.32
CA LYS A 256 -1.88 18.99 -28.63
C LYS A 256 -1.23 19.49 -27.34
N VAL A 257 -0.65 18.59 -26.54
CA VAL A 257 0.04 18.96 -25.30
C VAL A 257 1.29 19.81 -25.60
N LYS A 258 2.06 19.49 -26.64
CA LYS A 258 3.21 20.30 -27.08
C LYS A 258 2.80 21.71 -27.50
N GLN A 259 1.59 21.93 -28.01
CA GLN A 259 1.08 23.27 -28.31
C GLN A 259 0.72 24.06 -27.04
N LEU A 260 0.15 23.39 -26.03
CA LEU A 260 -0.14 24.00 -24.72
C LEU A 260 1.14 24.32 -23.94
N TYR A 261 2.16 23.46 -24.07
CA TYR A 261 3.43 23.53 -23.37
C TYR A 261 4.60 23.55 -24.37
N PRO A 262 4.83 24.64 -25.11
CA PRO A 262 5.78 24.67 -26.22
C PRO A 262 7.26 24.67 -25.81
N LYS A 263 7.56 24.92 -24.52
CA LYS A 263 8.93 25.05 -24.02
C LYS A 263 9.25 23.95 -23.03
N VAL A 264 10.45 23.38 -23.14
CA VAL A 264 11.08 22.60 -22.07
C VAL A 264 11.80 23.60 -21.16
N PRO A 265 11.50 23.65 -19.85
CA PRO A 265 12.17 24.56 -18.92
C PRO A 265 13.68 24.33 -18.86
N SER A 266 14.45 25.40 -18.66
CA SER A 266 15.87 25.31 -18.28
C SER A 266 15.99 24.73 -16.87
N ASP A 267 17.18 24.21 -16.52
CA ASP A 267 17.39 23.55 -15.22
C ASP A 267 17.24 24.49 -13.99
N GLU A 268 17.22 25.81 -14.21
CA GLU A 268 17.26 26.82 -13.14
C GLU A 268 15.89 27.42 -12.76
N GLU A 269 14.87 27.34 -13.62
CA GLU A 269 13.64 28.14 -13.48
C GLU A 269 12.39 27.38 -12.98
N SER A 270 12.37 26.03 -13.00
CA SER A 270 11.16 25.25 -12.69
C SER A 270 11.37 24.21 -11.59
N VAL A 271 10.31 23.91 -10.82
CA VAL A 271 10.29 22.77 -9.90
C VAL A 271 10.64 21.48 -10.65
N LYS A 272 11.39 20.60 -9.98
CA LYS A 272 12.01 19.41 -10.59
C LYS A 272 10.97 18.51 -11.27
N GLN A 273 9.81 18.34 -10.65
CA GLN A 273 8.75 17.46 -11.10
C GLN A 273 8.04 17.99 -12.36
N ASP A 274 7.68 19.28 -12.41
CA ASP A 274 7.13 19.92 -13.61
C ASP A 274 8.06 19.73 -14.81
N ARG A 275 9.37 19.93 -14.58
CA ARG A 275 10.40 19.73 -15.61
C ARG A 275 10.46 18.30 -16.12
N GLU A 276 10.36 17.32 -15.25
CA GLU A 276 10.37 15.90 -15.63
C GLU A 276 9.16 15.56 -16.50
N ILE A 277 7.96 16.03 -16.12
CA ILE A 277 6.75 15.83 -16.92
C ILE A 277 6.85 16.55 -18.27
N LEU A 278 7.26 17.82 -18.28
CA LEU A 278 7.44 18.61 -19.50
C LEU A 278 8.46 17.97 -20.44
N ARG A 279 9.61 17.50 -19.93
CA ARG A 279 10.59 16.74 -20.71
C ARG A 279 9.99 15.48 -21.31
N SER A 280 9.14 14.78 -20.56
CA SER A 280 8.46 13.58 -21.07
C SER A 280 7.55 13.89 -22.27
N PHE A 281 6.92 15.07 -22.32
CA PHE A 281 6.11 15.45 -23.47
C PHE A 281 6.94 15.71 -24.73
N HIS A 282 8.16 16.21 -24.59
CA HIS A 282 9.00 16.65 -25.72
C HIS A 282 10.02 15.61 -26.20
N ASN A 283 10.41 14.67 -25.34
CA ASN A 283 11.40 13.66 -25.67
C ASN A 283 10.75 12.30 -25.88
N ASP A 284 10.67 11.88 -27.14
CA ASP A 284 10.07 10.60 -27.52
C ASP A 284 10.82 9.39 -26.90
N ASN A 285 12.12 9.52 -26.59
CA ASN A 285 12.88 8.47 -25.91
C ASN A 285 12.51 8.28 -24.43
N LEU A 286 11.81 9.26 -23.83
CA LEU A 286 11.31 9.17 -22.45
C LEU A 286 9.90 8.57 -22.37
N GLN A 287 9.34 8.16 -23.51
CA GLN A 287 8.09 7.43 -23.54
C GLN A 287 8.33 5.96 -23.15
N SER A 288 8.28 5.69 -21.85
CA SER A 288 8.35 4.34 -21.28
C SER A 288 7.01 3.60 -21.48
N PHE A 289 6.71 3.18 -22.71
CA PHE A 289 5.56 2.35 -23.01
C PHE A 289 5.91 0.87 -22.88
N LYS A 290 5.48 0.25 -21.79
CA LYS A 290 5.61 -1.19 -21.60
C LYS A 290 4.40 -1.90 -22.19
N LEU A 291 4.62 -2.90 -23.02
CA LEU A 291 3.57 -3.74 -23.60
C LEU A 291 3.70 -5.17 -23.08
N PHE A 292 2.55 -5.79 -22.82
CA PHE A 292 2.46 -7.19 -22.42
C PHE A 292 1.48 -7.88 -23.35
N ASP A 293 1.97 -8.73 -24.26
CA ASP A 293 1.16 -9.39 -25.30
C ASP A 293 -0.04 -10.14 -24.71
N ASP A 294 0.14 -10.67 -23.51
CA ASP A 294 -0.81 -11.47 -22.77
C ASP A 294 -1.83 -10.67 -21.94
N TYR A 295 -1.61 -9.37 -21.84
CA TYR A 295 -2.41 -8.39 -21.12
C TYR A 295 -2.58 -7.13 -21.98
N PRO A 296 -3.30 -7.21 -23.11
CA PRO A 296 -3.34 -6.16 -24.13
C PRO A 296 -3.96 -4.85 -23.64
N SER A 297 -4.82 -4.89 -22.63
CA SER A 297 -5.44 -3.70 -22.04
C SER A 297 -4.59 -3.14 -20.90
N HIS A 298 -4.72 -1.86 -20.61
CA HIS A 298 -4.22 -1.30 -19.34
C HIS A 298 -5.21 -0.37 -18.69
N LEU A 299 -5.03 -0.14 -17.38
CA LEU A 299 -5.87 0.75 -16.60
C LEU A 299 -5.08 1.62 -15.60
N HIS A 300 -5.73 2.68 -15.14
CA HIS A 300 -5.28 3.57 -14.07
C HIS A 300 -6.48 3.87 -13.15
N ILE A 301 -6.27 3.89 -11.83
CA ILE A 301 -7.33 4.10 -10.85
C ILE A 301 -6.81 4.92 -9.69
N ASP A 302 -7.53 5.97 -9.35
CA ASP A 302 -7.25 6.79 -8.18
C ASP A 302 -8.55 7.23 -7.51
N LEU A 303 -8.52 7.31 -6.19
CA LEU A 303 -9.63 7.74 -5.36
C LEU A 303 -9.10 8.75 -4.34
N LEU A 304 -9.85 9.83 -4.10
CA LEU A 304 -9.56 10.74 -3.00
C LEU A 304 -9.72 10.03 -1.64
N PRO A 305 -9.02 10.48 -0.58
CA PRO A 305 -9.09 9.87 0.75
C PRO A 305 -10.52 9.60 1.25
N LYS A 306 -11.47 10.51 0.99
CA LYS A 306 -12.88 10.37 1.39
C LYS A 306 -13.61 9.15 0.77
N ALA A 307 -13.14 8.62 -0.36
CA ALA A 307 -13.72 7.46 -1.05
C ALA A 307 -12.92 6.16 -0.83
N GLN A 308 -11.77 6.23 -0.15
CA GLN A 308 -10.90 5.09 0.12
C GLN A 308 -11.43 4.25 1.31
N GLY A 309 -10.93 3.02 1.46
CA GLY A 309 -11.24 2.14 2.60
C GLY A 309 -12.67 1.58 2.66
N GLN A 310 -13.56 1.99 1.75
CA GLN A 310 -14.99 1.68 1.77
C GLN A 310 -15.43 0.69 0.67
N GLY A 311 -14.47 0.07 -0.03
CA GLY A 311 -14.73 -0.92 -1.08
C GLY A 311 -15.00 -0.36 -2.48
N TYR A 312 -15.08 0.97 -2.66
CA TYR A 312 -15.31 1.58 -3.98
C TYR A 312 -14.17 1.32 -4.98
N GLY A 313 -12.92 1.24 -4.53
CA GLY A 313 -11.81 0.86 -5.40
C GLY A 313 -12.00 -0.52 -6.03
N THR A 314 -12.45 -1.51 -5.23
CA THR A 314 -12.78 -2.85 -5.73
C THR A 314 -13.97 -2.80 -6.69
N LYS A 315 -15.03 -2.04 -6.38
CA LYS A 315 -16.18 -1.87 -7.27
C LYS A 315 -15.78 -1.27 -8.63
N MET A 316 -14.92 -0.26 -8.63
CA MET A 316 -14.44 0.38 -9.86
C MET A 316 -13.53 -0.53 -10.69
N ILE A 317 -12.63 -1.29 -10.05
CA ILE A 317 -11.83 -2.30 -10.74
C ILE A 317 -12.73 -3.36 -11.38
N HIS A 318 -13.72 -3.88 -10.65
CA HIS A 318 -14.65 -4.86 -11.23
C HIS A 318 -15.43 -4.27 -12.41
N HIS A 319 -15.91 -3.03 -12.27
CA HIS A 319 -16.64 -2.36 -13.34
C HIS A 319 -15.84 -2.27 -14.64
N ILE A 320 -14.61 -1.75 -14.60
CA ILE A 320 -13.79 -1.66 -15.82
C ILE A 320 -13.34 -3.03 -16.32
N VAL A 321 -13.09 -3.99 -15.44
CA VAL A 321 -12.73 -5.37 -15.82
C VAL A 321 -13.88 -6.04 -16.58
N ASP A 322 -15.11 -5.89 -16.10
CA ASP A 322 -16.29 -6.44 -16.77
C ASP A 322 -16.51 -5.77 -18.14
N GLU A 323 -16.26 -4.48 -18.26
CA GLU A 323 -16.32 -3.78 -19.55
C GLU A 323 -15.22 -4.24 -20.51
N LEU A 324 -13.98 -4.38 -20.04
CA LEU A 324 -12.89 -4.93 -20.83
C LEU A 324 -13.17 -6.37 -21.31
N LYS A 325 -13.78 -7.22 -20.47
CA LYS A 325 -14.24 -8.56 -20.86
C LYS A 325 -15.32 -8.48 -21.94
N ARG A 326 -16.30 -7.59 -21.76
CA ARG A 326 -17.39 -7.37 -22.73
C ARG A 326 -16.85 -6.94 -24.10
N LEU A 327 -15.77 -6.16 -24.11
CA LEU A 327 -15.05 -5.73 -25.31
C LEU A 327 -14.05 -6.77 -25.86
N GLY A 328 -13.93 -7.93 -25.22
CA GLY A 328 -13.13 -9.06 -25.71
C GLY A 328 -11.66 -9.04 -25.31
N SER A 329 -11.27 -8.25 -24.30
CA SER A 329 -9.90 -8.30 -23.78
C SER A 329 -9.59 -9.61 -23.07
N LYS A 330 -8.43 -10.19 -23.37
CA LYS A 330 -7.91 -11.40 -22.69
C LYS A 330 -7.20 -11.11 -21.37
N GLY A 331 -6.80 -9.87 -21.13
CA GLY A 331 -5.97 -9.51 -20.00
C GLY A 331 -5.76 -8.01 -19.88
N VAL A 332 -5.61 -7.54 -18.65
CA VAL A 332 -5.35 -6.14 -18.33
C VAL A 332 -4.11 -6.02 -17.46
N HIS A 333 -3.27 -5.03 -17.72
CA HIS A 333 -2.13 -4.67 -16.89
C HIS A 333 -2.26 -3.26 -16.32
N LEU A 334 -1.40 -2.94 -15.36
CA LEU A 334 -1.25 -1.60 -14.80
C LEU A 334 0.15 -1.43 -14.24
N GLN A 335 0.53 -0.19 -14.01
CA GLN A 335 1.78 0.15 -13.33
C GLN A 335 1.51 0.98 -12.08
N MET A 336 2.37 0.82 -11.07
CA MET A 336 2.33 1.58 -9.82
C MET A 336 3.75 1.83 -9.32
N SER A 337 3.93 2.90 -8.53
CA SER A 337 5.20 3.14 -7.84
C SER A 337 5.55 1.99 -6.91
N ALA A 338 6.80 1.53 -6.93
CA ALA A 338 7.34 0.52 -6.03
C ALA A 338 7.24 0.92 -4.55
N ASN A 339 7.14 2.23 -4.26
CA ASN A 339 6.96 2.77 -2.91
C ASN A 339 5.51 2.68 -2.41
N ASN A 340 4.53 2.41 -3.26
CA ASN A 340 3.11 2.39 -2.89
C ASN A 340 2.65 1.01 -2.37
N VAL A 341 3.03 0.69 -1.14
CA VAL A 341 2.69 -0.58 -0.46
C VAL A 341 1.17 -0.77 -0.35
N ARG A 342 0.41 0.31 -0.22
CA ARG A 342 -1.06 0.23 -0.13
C ARG A 342 -1.67 -0.25 -1.46
N ALA A 343 -1.23 0.32 -2.58
CA ALA A 343 -1.65 -0.10 -3.91
C ALA A 343 -1.23 -1.54 -4.20
N PHE A 344 -0.02 -1.93 -3.80
CA PHE A 344 0.47 -3.31 -3.92
C PHE A 344 -0.52 -4.32 -3.32
N ARG A 345 -0.89 -4.10 -2.05
CA ARG A 345 -1.83 -4.95 -1.32
C ARG A 345 -3.22 -4.93 -1.95
N PHE A 346 -3.67 -3.75 -2.40
CA PHE A 346 -4.94 -3.58 -3.08
C PHE A 346 -5.02 -4.43 -4.35
N TYR A 347 -4.05 -4.30 -5.28
CA TYR A 347 -4.04 -5.04 -6.54
C TYR A 347 -3.91 -6.55 -6.35
N THR A 348 -3.08 -6.97 -5.40
CA THR A 348 -2.98 -8.39 -5.02
C THR A 348 -4.34 -8.92 -4.53
N LYS A 349 -5.04 -8.17 -3.67
CA LYS A 349 -6.36 -8.56 -3.15
C LYS A 349 -7.43 -8.64 -4.24
N VAL A 350 -7.41 -7.77 -5.25
CA VAL A 350 -8.34 -7.83 -6.39
C VAL A 350 -7.88 -8.82 -7.49
N GLY A 351 -6.83 -9.61 -7.21
CA GLY A 351 -6.40 -10.74 -8.02
C GLY A 351 -5.59 -10.35 -9.25
N PHE A 352 -4.78 -9.30 -9.15
CA PHE A 352 -3.67 -9.05 -10.06
C PHE A 352 -2.41 -9.72 -9.54
N THR A 353 -1.51 -10.09 -10.45
CA THR A 353 -0.20 -10.68 -10.16
C THR A 353 0.91 -9.81 -10.71
N VAL A 354 2.07 -9.76 -10.05
CA VAL A 354 3.24 -9.04 -10.55
C VAL A 354 3.72 -9.69 -11.86
N LEU A 355 3.93 -8.88 -12.89
CA LEU A 355 4.51 -9.30 -14.18
C LEU A 355 6.01 -8.98 -14.25
N GLU A 356 6.36 -7.76 -13.85
CA GLU A 356 7.72 -7.23 -13.88
C GLU A 356 7.87 -6.17 -12.80
N GLN A 357 9.11 -5.91 -12.39
CA GLN A 357 9.44 -4.87 -11.42
C GLN A 357 10.85 -4.32 -11.66
N ASP A 358 11.00 -3.02 -11.49
CA ASP A 358 12.27 -2.32 -11.32
C ASP A 358 12.29 -1.56 -9.97
N PRO A 359 13.37 -0.80 -9.64
CA PRO A 359 13.45 -0.09 -8.37
C PRO A 359 12.35 0.97 -8.14
N GLU A 360 11.75 1.52 -9.19
CA GLU A 360 10.79 2.63 -9.11
C GLU A 360 9.35 2.19 -9.42
N THR A 361 9.17 1.15 -10.23
CA THR A 361 7.90 0.75 -10.83
C THR A 361 7.64 -0.75 -10.70
N ILE A 362 6.39 -1.10 -10.41
CA ILE A 362 5.87 -2.47 -10.44
C ILE A 362 4.76 -2.55 -11.49
N TRP A 363 4.86 -3.53 -12.39
CA TRP A 363 3.81 -3.86 -13.35
C TRP A 363 3.01 -5.07 -12.87
N PHE A 364 1.69 -4.91 -12.84
CA PHE A 364 0.74 -5.95 -12.47
C PHE A 364 -0.09 -6.37 -13.69
N GLY A 365 -0.56 -7.62 -13.69
CA GLY A 365 -1.42 -8.17 -14.72
C GLY A 365 -2.55 -9.01 -14.14
N LYS A 366 -3.70 -9.02 -14.82
CA LYS A 366 -4.85 -9.88 -14.53
C LYS A 366 -5.41 -10.45 -15.82
N LYS A 367 -5.49 -11.78 -15.91
CA LYS A 367 -6.19 -12.48 -17.00
C LYS A 367 -7.70 -12.27 -16.85
N LEU A 368 -8.38 -12.05 -17.97
CA LEU A 368 -9.81 -11.72 -18.01
C LEU A 368 -10.68 -12.85 -18.58
N THR A 369 -10.04 -13.86 -19.19
CA THR A 369 -10.66 -15.09 -19.73
C THR A 369 -10.69 -16.20 -18.71
#